data_AF-A0A9W6VJ72-F1
#
_entry.id   AF-A0A9W6VJ72-F1
#
_cell.length_a   1.000
_cell.length_b   1.000
_cell.length_c   1.000
_cell.angle_alpha   90.00
_cell.angle_beta   90.00
_cell.angle_gamma   90.00
#
_symmetry.space_group_name_H-M   'P 1'
#
loop_
_entity.id
_entity.type
_entity.pdbx_description
1 polymer ?
#
loop_
_entity_poly.entity_id
_entity_poly.type
_entity_poly.pdbx_seq_one_letter_code
_entity_poly.pdbx_strand_id
1 'polypeptide(L)'
;MRRGKELPIYNRLSVLRAERGMSRVALAEAVEVNPQTIGALERGDHYPSLDLAFRLCTVFGLPVEAVFSREPFAPLSTQVYGKGER
;
A
#
# COMPACT_ATOMS: atom_id res chain seq x y z
N MET A 1 15.19 7.23 6.24
CA MET A 1 14.84 6.98 7.65
C MET A 1 14.87 5.48 7.90
N ARG A 2 15.73 5.00 8.80
CA ARG A 2 15.82 3.58 9.15
C ARG A 2 14.63 3.18 10.02
N ARG A 3 14.12 1.97 9.79
CA ARG A 3 13.07 1.26 10.52
C ARG A 3 13.16 1.50 12.03
N GLY A 4 12.25 2.33 12.59
CA GLY A 4 11.90 2.23 13.99
C GLY A 4 11.20 0.88 14.15
N LYS A 5 11.85 -0.09 14.81
CA LYS A 5 11.33 -1.45 15.01
C LYS A 5 9.94 -1.47 15.66
N GLU A 6 9.55 -0.38 16.30
CA GLU A 6 8.36 -0.25 17.13
C GLU A 6 7.10 0.09 16.34
N LEU A 7 7.22 0.57 15.09
CA LEU A 7 6.07 1.07 14.34
C LEU A 7 6.12 0.70 12.84
N PRO A 8 5.83 -0.56 12.44
CA PRO A 8 5.74 -0.96 11.03
C PRO A 8 4.57 -0.30 10.29
N ILE A 9 4.77 0.06 9.03
CA ILE A 9 3.71 0.48 8.11
C ILE A 9 3.46 -0.65 7.12
N TYR A 10 2.24 -1.19 7.12
CA TYR A 10 1.73 -2.12 6.13
C TYR A 10 1.07 -1.35 5.01
N ASN A 11 1.02 -1.92 3.81
CA ASN A 11 0.37 -1.29 2.66
C ASN A 11 -0.40 -2.31 1.80
N ARG A 12 -1.37 -1.83 1.02
CA ARG A 12 -2.14 -2.61 0.04
C ARG A 12 -1.72 -2.36 -1.40
N LEU A 13 -0.55 -1.75 -1.65
CA LEU A 13 -0.16 -1.30 -2.99
C LEU A 13 -0.19 -2.42 -4.03
N SER A 14 0.33 -3.60 -3.69
CA SER A 14 0.33 -4.75 -4.61
C SER A 14 -1.10 -5.18 -5.00
N VAL A 15 -2.01 -5.20 -4.02
CA VAL A 15 -3.42 -5.58 -4.21
C VAL A 15 -4.15 -4.53 -5.04
N LEU A 16 -4.09 -3.26 -4.61
CA LEU A 16 -4.74 -2.14 -5.31
C LEU A 16 -4.25 -1.98 -6.75
N ARG A 17 -2.97 -2.24 -6.97
CA ARG A 17 -2.36 -2.19 -8.29
C ARG A 17 -2.84 -3.35 -9.16
N ALA A 18 -2.94 -4.57 -8.62
CA ALA A 18 -3.50 -5.72 -9.31
C ALA A 18 -5.00 -5.53 -9.66
N GLU A 19 -5.79 -5.00 -8.73
CA GLU A 19 -7.22 -4.67 -8.93
C GLU A 19 -7.44 -3.71 -10.10
N ARG A 20 -6.47 -2.82 -10.35
CA ARG A 20 -6.51 -1.84 -11.46
C ARG A 20 -5.78 -2.29 -12.71
N GLY A 21 -5.26 -3.51 -12.75
CA GLY A 21 -4.44 -4.00 -13.88
C GLY A 21 -3.17 -3.17 -14.13
N MET A 22 -2.67 -2.49 -13.11
CA MET A 22 -1.58 -1.52 -13.23
C MET A 22 -0.21 -2.21 -13.04
N SER A 23 0.78 -1.83 -13.84
CA SER A 23 2.17 -2.32 -13.66
C SER A 23 2.90 -1.49 -12.60
N ARG A 24 4.00 -2.02 -12.04
CA ARG A 24 4.84 -1.22 -11.12
C ARG A 24 5.40 0.03 -11.80
N VAL A 25 5.75 -0.08 -13.08
CA VAL A 25 6.25 1.03 -13.89
C VAL A 25 5.17 2.10 -14.05
N ALA A 26 3.95 1.70 -14.42
CA ALA A 26 2.83 2.63 -14.57
C ALA A 26 2.49 3.36 -13.25
N LEU A 27 2.51 2.65 -12.11
CA LEU A 27 2.31 3.28 -10.82
C LEU A 27 3.44 4.26 -10.48
N ALA A 28 4.70 3.87 -10.75
CA ALA A 28 5.87 4.72 -10.52
C ALA A 28 5.82 6.00 -11.36
N GLU A 29 5.43 5.90 -12.63
CA GLU A 29 5.24 7.06 -13.51
C GLU A 29 4.13 7.98 -12.98
N ALA A 30 2.99 7.42 -12.58
CA ALA A 30 1.86 8.18 -12.04
C ALA A 30 2.18 8.91 -10.73
N VAL A 31 3.17 8.42 -9.98
CA VAL A 31 3.67 9.08 -8.77
C VAL A 31 5.15 9.48 -8.90
N GLU A 32 5.63 9.78 -10.10
CA GLU A 32 6.94 10.42 -10.34
C GLU A 32 8.11 9.84 -9.50
N VAL A 33 8.22 8.52 -9.40
CA VAL A 33 9.31 7.82 -8.69
C VAL A 33 9.91 6.71 -9.55
N ASN A 34 11.04 6.18 -9.11
CA ASN A 34 11.62 5.00 -9.75
C ASN A 34 10.73 3.74 -9.51
N PRO A 35 10.52 2.87 -10.50
CA PRO A 35 9.78 1.60 -10.33
C PRO A 35 10.31 0.72 -9.18
N GLN A 36 11.60 0.78 -8.87
CA GLN A 36 12.21 0.10 -7.72
C GLN A 36 11.66 0.61 -6.38
N THR A 37 11.31 1.90 -6.30
CA THR A 37 10.67 2.49 -5.12
C THR A 37 9.33 1.82 -4.86
N ILE A 38 8.50 1.63 -5.88
CA ILE A 38 7.22 0.90 -5.75
C ILE A 38 7.45 -0.53 -5.27
N GLY A 39 8.42 -1.23 -5.85
CA GLY A 39 8.77 -2.59 -5.42
C GLY A 39 9.24 -2.66 -3.95
N ALA A 40 10.05 -1.70 -3.51
CA ALA A 40 10.52 -1.60 -2.13
C ALA A 40 9.37 -1.27 -1.15
N LEU A 41 8.45 -0.38 -1.54
CA LEU A 41 7.25 -0.08 -0.76
C LEU A 41 6.36 -1.31 -0.61
N GLU A 42 6.07 -2.03 -1.70
CA GLU A 42 5.24 -3.24 -1.67
C GLU A 42 5.78 -4.33 -0.73
N ARG A 43 7.11 -4.46 -0.64
CA ARG A 43 7.75 -5.40 0.29
C ARG A 43 7.86 -4.87 1.72
N GLY A 44 7.57 -3.59 1.94
CA GLY A 44 7.75 -2.92 3.24
C GLY A 44 9.23 -2.65 3.57
N ASP A 45 10.12 -2.69 2.58
CA ASP A 45 11.54 -2.41 2.77
C ASP A 45 11.78 -0.94 3.15
N HIS A 46 10.90 -0.04 2.69
CA HIS A 46 10.98 1.40 2.86
C HIS A 46 9.62 1.98 3.23
N TYR A 47 9.62 3.08 3.98
CA TYR A 47 8.41 3.86 4.23
C TYR A 47 8.33 5.03 3.25
N PRO A 48 7.14 5.33 2.71
CA PRO A 48 6.98 6.48 1.85
C PRO A 48 7.17 7.77 2.66
N SER A 49 7.58 8.85 2.00
CA SER A 49 7.36 10.19 2.54
C SER A 49 5.84 10.45 2.64
N LEU A 50 5.45 11.44 3.46
CA LEU A 50 4.05 11.83 3.55
C LEU A 50 3.49 12.27 2.18
N ASP A 51 4.28 13.01 1.41
CA ASP A 51 3.95 13.40 0.04
C ASP A 51 3.69 12.19 -0.87
N LEU A 52 4.61 11.22 -0.91
CA LEU A 52 4.43 10.02 -1.72
C LEU A 52 3.21 9.20 -1.28
N ALA A 53 2.93 9.12 0.02
CA ALA A 53 1.74 8.48 0.53
C ALA A 53 0.47 9.14 0.02
N PHE A 54 0.39 10.48 0.04
CA PHE A 54 -0.77 11.21 -0.50
C PHE A 54 -0.91 11.06 -2.01
N ARG A 55 0.18 11.10 -2.78
CA ARG A 55 0.12 10.87 -4.24
C ARG A 55 -0.38 9.48 -4.58
N LEU A 56 0.05 8.46 -3.83
CA LEU A 56 -0.48 7.09 -3.95
C LEU A 56 -1.98 7.05 -3.62
N CYS A 57 -2.42 7.71 -2.55
CA CYS A 57 -3.84 7.82 -2.20
C CYS A 57 -4.66 8.47 -3.31
N THR A 58 -4.15 9.53 -3.94
CA THR A 58 -4.79 10.20 -5.09
C THR A 58 -4.89 9.27 -6.30
N VAL A 59 -3.81 8.57 -6.67
CA VAL A 59 -3.82 7.61 -7.79
C VAL A 59 -4.86 6.51 -7.55
N PHE A 60 -5.00 6.05 -6.30
CA PHE A 60 -6.02 5.06 -5.95
C PHE A 60 -7.40 5.67 -5.63
N GLY A 61 -7.56 6.98 -5.51
CA GLY A 61 -8.82 7.59 -5.07
C GLY A 61 -9.32 7.02 -3.73
N LEU A 62 -8.40 6.68 -2.82
CA LEU A 62 -8.68 6.05 -1.54
C LEU A 62 -8.07 6.85 -0.38
N PRO A 63 -8.68 6.83 0.82
CA PRO A 63 -8.09 7.44 2.00
C PRO A 63 -6.82 6.69 2.45
N VAL A 64 -5.99 7.35 3.26
CA VAL A 64 -4.69 6.81 3.68
C VAL A 64 -4.83 5.47 4.42
N GLU A 65 -5.87 5.30 5.22
CA GLU A 65 -6.16 4.09 6.01
C GLU A 65 -6.55 2.89 5.14
N ALA A 66 -7.02 3.13 3.91
CA ALA A 66 -7.31 2.07 2.95
C ALA A 66 -6.06 1.63 2.18
N VAL A 67 -5.03 2.48 2.11
CA VAL A 67 -3.78 2.21 1.38
C VAL A 67 -2.68 1.74 2.33
N PHE A 68 -2.61 2.30 3.54
CA PHE A 68 -1.58 2.09 4.55
C PHE A 68 -2.20 1.83 5.93
N SER A 69 -1.53 1.04 6.76
CA SER A 69 -1.98 0.74 8.11
C SER A 69 -0.81 0.51 9.06
N ARG A 70 -1.05 0.74 10.36
CA ARG A 70 -0.12 0.37 11.44
C ARG A 70 -0.22 -1.12 11.80
N GLU A 71 -1.27 -1.79 11.33
CA GLU A 71 -1.57 -3.20 11.55
C GLU A 71 -1.63 -3.96 10.21
N PRO A 72 -1.34 -5.27 10.19
CA PRO A 72 -1.50 -6.08 8.98
C PRO A 72 -2.91 -6.02 8.44
N PHE A 73 -3.06 -5.87 7.12
CA PHE A 73 -4.36 -5.96 6.49
C PHE A 73 -4.86 -7.41 6.51
N ALA A 74 -6.05 -7.62 7.08
CA ALA A 74 -6.72 -8.92 6.97
C ALA A 74 -6.97 -9.29 5.50
N PRO A 75 -6.80 -10.57 5.11
CA PRO A 75 -7.14 -11.04 3.78
C PRO A 75 -8.60 -10.74 3.43
N LEU A 76 -8.90 -10.42 2.17
CA LEU A 76 -10.27 -10.14 1.75
C LEU A 76 -11.20 -11.33 2.02
N SER A 77 -10.71 -12.56 1.84
CA SER A 77 -11.48 -13.78 2.11
C SER A 77 -11.96 -13.88 3.56
N THR A 78 -11.15 -13.45 4.53
CA THR A 78 -11.57 -13.47 5.95
C THR A 78 -12.58 -12.36 6.25
N GLN A 79 -12.52 -11.24 5.54
CA GLN A 79 -13.51 -10.16 5.69
C GLN A 79 -14.87 -10.53 5.09
N VAL A 80 -14.86 -11.19 3.93
CA VAL A 80 -16.07 -11.57 3.19
C VAL A 80 -16.74 -12.80 3.79
N TYR A 81 -15.97 -13.82 4.21
CA TYR A 81 -16.52 -15.10 4.68
C TYR A 81 -16.34 -15.35 6.17
N GLY A 82 -15.50 -14.59 6.88
CA GLY A 82 -15.29 -14.72 8.32
C GLY A 82 -16.34 -14.01 9.18
N LYS A 83 -17.26 -13.25 8.57
CA LYS A 83 -18.40 -12.62 9.26
C LYS A 83 -19.57 -13.62 9.38
N GLY A 84 -19.29 -14.78 9.98
CA GLY A 84 -20.27 -15.82 10.31
C GLY A 84 -20.45 -16.05 11.81
N GLU A 85 -19.69 -15.36 12.66
CA GLU A 85 -19.77 -15.50 14.12
C GLU A 85 -19.79 -14.11 14.77
N ARG A 86 -20.98 -13.50 14.83
CA ARG A 86 -21.45 -12.61 15.91
C ARG A 86 -22.89 -12.21 15.66
#